data_AF-A0A8T5QWZ3-F1
#
_entry.id   AF-A0A8T5QWZ3-F1
#
_cell.length_a   1.000
_cell.length_b   1.000
_cell.length_c   1.000
_cell.angle_alpha   90.00
_cell.angle_beta   90.00
_cell.angle_gamma   90.00
#
_symmetry.space_group_name_H-M   'P 1'
#
loop_
_entity.id
_entity.type
_entity.pdbx_description
1 polymer ?
#
loop_
_entity_poly.entity_id
_entity_poly.type
_entity_poly.pdbx_seq_one_letter_code
_entity_poly.pdbx_strand_id
1 'polypeptide(L)'
;IRVETRKIMNHHFELKNAELVKLNDMFFQFTRMYADYANSIYNPFAFKITMEAHAEIMKLAQSIEPEDAFDKLFLRHIMCGLNAQAIFADYFSNPDTKYSIQEVISAMHGPGTLNLVEEHIKKMPFRKQWERIQLLNFLRPRFVRNDTPEARGMIEKMIPKFKKNVLNLGVENGFIPKKYDFELILLPPYGEERSNFRAELNRLELSSKSFLCIKDPAKYRIQPALAYLEAAHELLGHGGHMQFSLQFPSTLHLGSFGIFHMANKCVTEGVAMDRENWGIEYIKENKEKLELSDAELKSVILNNEVRNAELAIYPHYSVLKERELKEKGFNMQEYLKENGFPYFFWKDTRWQPAISIMQAMFELAYIAGDELVRKVRERIEQEFGAEFVALNQAFINEALASGCWAWEVYPDFVIWYLKNVKKE
;
A
#
# COMPACT_ATOMS: atom_id res chain seq x y z
N ILE A 1 8.52 9.43 24.09
CA ILE A 1 7.78 8.48 24.95
C ILE A 1 8.13 7.09 24.42
N ARG A 2 8.85 6.26 25.19
CA ARG A 2 9.16 4.89 24.79
C ARG A 2 7.87 4.09 24.88
N VAL A 3 7.31 3.67 23.75
CA VAL A 3 6.25 2.68 23.73
C VAL A 3 6.87 1.37 24.20
N GLU A 4 6.55 0.94 25.42
CA GLU A 4 6.78 -0.45 25.82
C GLU A 4 5.87 -1.32 24.96
N THR A 5 6.39 -1.80 23.84
CA THR A 5 5.79 -2.90 23.09
C THR A 5 5.81 -4.11 24.02
N ARG A 6 4.68 -4.39 24.68
CA ARG A 6 4.48 -5.70 25.31
C ARG A 6 4.57 -6.74 24.19
N LYS A 7 5.74 -7.38 24.07
CA LYS A 7 5.92 -8.58 23.25
C LYS A 7 4.95 -9.64 23.78
N ILE A 8 3.84 -9.84 23.09
CA ILE A 8 3.18 -11.15 23.10
C ILE A 8 4.09 -12.01 22.23
N MET A 9 5.06 -12.69 22.85
CA MET A 9 5.96 -13.58 22.12
C MET A 9 5.19 -14.84 21.75
N ASN A 10 4.71 -14.89 20.51
CA ASN A 10 4.38 -16.15 19.88
C ASN A 10 5.69 -16.82 19.46
N HIS A 11 6.06 -17.93 20.10
CA HIS A 11 7.26 -18.72 19.82
C HIS A 11 7.36 -19.29 18.37
N HIS A 12 6.36 -19.01 17.54
CA HIS A 12 6.26 -19.46 16.15
C HIS A 12 7.07 -18.62 15.16
N PHE A 13 7.48 -17.39 15.52
CA PHE A 13 8.09 -16.44 14.59
C PHE A 13 9.50 -15.99 15.01
N GLU A 14 10.13 -16.70 15.96
CA GLU A 14 11.46 -16.41 16.46
C GLU A 14 12.54 -17.10 15.61
N LEU A 15 13.53 -16.34 15.13
CA LEU A 15 14.73 -16.88 14.51
C LEU A 15 15.59 -17.54 15.58
N LYS A 16 15.70 -18.87 15.54
CA LYS A 16 16.49 -19.65 16.52
C LYS A 16 17.96 -19.77 16.11
N ASN A 17 18.23 -19.74 14.81
CA ASN A 17 19.58 -19.78 14.27
C ASN A 17 20.28 -18.42 14.45
N ALA A 18 21.45 -18.42 15.11
CA ALA A 18 22.21 -17.21 15.40
C ALA A 18 22.69 -16.47 14.13
N GLU A 19 22.97 -17.18 13.05
CA GLU A 19 23.34 -16.58 11.77
C GLU A 19 22.14 -15.88 11.10
N LEU A 20 20.92 -16.41 11.25
CA LEU A 20 19.70 -15.74 10.79
C LEU A 20 19.42 -14.46 11.58
N VAL A 21 19.63 -14.48 12.90
CA VAL A 21 19.52 -13.27 13.73
C VAL A 21 20.53 -12.21 13.28
N LYS A 22 21.78 -12.61 13.04
CA LYS A 22 22.81 -11.72 12.49
C LYS A 22 22.41 -11.18 11.11
N LEU A 23 21.91 -12.04 10.22
CA LEU A 23 21.45 -11.63 8.89
C LEU A 23 20.30 -10.62 8.97
N ASN A 24 19.32 -10.85 9.84
CA ASN A 24 18.21 -9.93 10.10
C ASN A 24 18.75 -8.53 10.47
N ASP A 25 19.69 -8.46 11.41
CA ASP A 25 20.25 -7.19 11.86
C ASP A 25 21.06 -6.49 10.77
N MET A 26 21.91 -7.23 10.04
CA MET A 26 22.69 -6.69 8.93
C MET A 26 21.79 -6.16 7.81
N PHE A 27 20.77 -6.92 7.41
CA PHE A 27 19.84 -6.52 6.37
C PHE A 27 18.96 -5.34 6.80
N PHE A 28 18.55 -5.30 8.07
CA PHE A 28 17.83 -4.16 8.62
C PHE A 28 18.66 -2.89 8.50
N GLN A 29 19.94 -2.89 8.91
CA GLN A 29 20.83 -1.72 8.75
C GLN A 29 21.07 -1.37 7.28
N PHE A 30 21.25 -2.37 6.43
CA PHE A 30 21.39 -2.17 4.99
C PHE A 30 20.19 -1.48 4.37
N THR A 31 18.96 -1.84 4.78
CA THR A 31 17.75 -1.19 4.26
C THR A 31 17.70 0.29 4.64
N ARG A 32 18.23 0.68 5.82
CA ARG A 32 18.36 2.10 6.21
C ARG A 32 19.33 2.84 5.31
N MET A 33 20.54 2.29 5.14
CA MET A 33 21.55 2.88 4.27
C MET A 33 21.06 2.96 2.82
N TYR A 34 20.33 1.94 2.36
CA TYR A 34 19.74 1.91 1.04
C TYR A 34 18.66 2.99 0.85
N ALA A 35 17.88 3.29 1.89
CA ALA A 35 16.93 4.40 1.89
C ALA A 35 17.64 5.74 1.63
N ASP A 36 18.78 5.97 2.29
CA ASP A 36 19.59 7.16 2.08
C ASP A 36 20.12 7.21 0.64
N TYR A 37 20.61 6.09 0.10
CA TYR A 37 21.01 5.98 -1.30
C TYR A 37 19.86 6.27 -2.28
N ALA A 38 18.66 5.72 -2.04
CA ALA A 38 17.48 5.91 -2.89
C ALA A 38 16.98 7.38 -2.89
N ASN A 39 17.34 8.18 -1.90
CA ASN A 39 17.10 9.62 -1.89
C ASN A 39 18.23 10.42 -2.57
N SER A 40 19.37 9.80 -2.85
CA SER A 40 20.54 10.38 -3.51
C SER A 40 20.95 9.58 -4.75
N ILE A 41 19.97 9.14 -5.53
CA ILE A 41 20.19 8.37 -6.76
C ILE A 41 21.20 9.11 -7.65
N TYR A 42 22.01 8.35 -8.40
CA TYR A 42 23.12 8.83 -9.23
C TYR A 42 24.41 9.21 -8.49
N ASN A 43 24.47 9.06 -7.16
CA ASN A 43 25.72 9.26 -6.40
C ASN A 43 26.65 8.04 -6.51
N PRO A 44 27.81 8.12 -7.21
CA PRO A 44 28.66 6.96 -7.46
C PRO A 44 29.34 6.41 -6.19
N PHE A 45 29.63 7.29 -5.22
CA PHE A 45 30.22 6.89 -3.94
C PHE A 45 29.21 6.11 -3.09
N ALA A 46 27.98 6.62 -2.99
CA ALA A 46 26.91 5.94 -2.28
C ALA A 46 26.54 4.60 -2.95
N PHE A 47 26.52 4.56 -4.28
CA PHE A 47 26.33 3.32 -5.04
C PHE A 47 27.38 2.27 -4.70
N LYS A 48 28.68 2.62 -4.75
CA LYS A 48 29.77 1.70 -4.44
C LYS A 48 29.65 1.09 -3.03
N ILE A 49 29.45 1.93 -2.02
CA ILE A 49 29.27 1.48 -0.63
C ILE A 49 28.07 0.55 -0.50
N THR A 50 26.95 0.92 -1.17
CA THR A 50 25.73 0.13 -1.16
C THR A 50 25.96 -1.26 -1.77
N MET A 51 26.66 -1.35 -2.89
CA MET A 51 26.92 -2.62 -3.56
C MET A 51 27.94 -3.50 -2.81
N GLU A 52 28.92 -2.91 -2.12
CA GLU A 52 29.84 -3.65 -1.25
C GLU A 52 29.10 -4.29 -0.06
N ALA A 53 28.26 -3.51 0.63
CA ALA A 53 27.44 -4.03 1.73
C ALA A 53 26.43 -5.10 1.25
N HIS A 54 25.80 -4.88 0.09
CA HIS A 54 24.92 -5.87 -0.53
C HIS A 54 25.65 -7.21 -0.75
N ALA A 55 26.86 -7.19 -1.30
CA ALA A 55 27.64 -8.39 -1.57
C ALA A 55 27.99 -9.18 -0.29
N GLU A 56 28.34 -8.48 0.79
CA GLU A 56 28.60 -9.10 2.09
C GLU A 56 27.36 -9.81 2.64
N ILE A 57 26.21 -9.13 2.63
CA ILE A 57 24.95 -9.67 3.18
C ILE A 57 24.44 -10.82 2.32
N MET A 58 24.50 -10.70 0.99
CA MET A 58 24.10 -11.78 0.07
C MET A 58 24.94 -13.03 0.29
N LYS A 59 26.26 -12.88 0.49
CA LYS A 59 27.15 -14.01 0.76
C LYS A 59 26.77 -14.73 2.06
N LEU A 60 26.43 -13.99 3.12
CA LEU A 60 25.94 -14.58 4.37
C LEU A 60 24.58 -15.28 4.17
N ALA A 61 23.63 -14.62 3.48
CA ALA A 61 22.32 -15.21 3.23
C ALA A 61 22.42 -16.56 2.47
N GLN A 62 23.37 -16.66 1.54
CA GLN A 62 23.61 -17.89 0.76
C GLN A 62 24.32 -19.00 1.54
N SER A 63 25.00 -18.69 2.65
CA SER A 63 25.72 -19.70 3.44
C SER A 63 24.86 -20.34 4.54
N ILE A 64 23.70 -19.78 4.85
CA ILE A 64 22.83 -20.26 5.93
C ILE A 64 21.93 -21.37 5.39
N GLU A 65 21.94 -22.53 6.05
CA GLU A 65 20.94 -23.58 5.84
C GLU A 65 19.73 -23.34 6.78
N PRO A 66 18.49 -23.24 6.25
CA PRO A 66 17.30 -23.05 7.09
C PRO A 66 16.97 -24.30 7.89
N GLU A 67 16.65 -24.14 9.18
CA GLU A 67 16.31 -25.27 10.07
C GLU A 67 14.83 -25.68 9.94
N ASP A 68 13.96 -24.72 9.63
CA ASP A 68 12.51 -24.95 9.48
C ASP A 68 11.89 -24.20 8.29
N ALA A 69 10.57 -24.37 8.14
CA ALA A 69 9.80 -23.75 7.06
C ALA A 69 9.72 -22.22 7.18
N PHE A 70 9.71 -21.67 8.39
CA PHE A 70 9.70 -20.23 8.62
C PHE A 70 11.05 -19.61 8.26
N ASP A 71 12.15 -20.24 8.69
CA ASP A 71 13.52 -19.84 8.33
C ASP A 71 13.69 -19.80 6.80
N LYS A 72 13.16 -20.80 6.09
CA LYS A 72 13.18 -20.86 4.63
C LYS A 72 12.43 -19.69 3.98
N LEU A 73 11.25 -19.33 4.51
CA LEU A 73 10.50 -18.17 4.03
C LEU A 73 11.25 -16.87 4.32
N PHE A 74 11.82 -16.75 5.52
CA PHE A 74 12.62 -15.59 5.93
C PHE A 74 13.84 -15.38 5.01
N LEU A 75 14.64 -16.42 4.77
CA LEU A 75 15.78 -16.34 3.86
C LEU A 75 15.37 -15.93 2.44
N ARG A 76 14.30 -16.52 1.90
CA ARG A 76 13.75 -16.13 0.59
C ARG A 76 13.36 -14.65 0.55
N HIS A 77 12.77 -14.13 1.64
CA HIS A 77 12.39 -12.71 1.73
C HIS A 77 13.61 -11.80 1.65
N ILE A 78 14.65 -12.08 2.45
CA ILE A 78 15.90 -11.31 2.45
C ILE A 78 16.55 -11.33 1.05
N MET A 79 16.66 -12.51 0.44
CA MET A 79 17.27 -12.66 -0.89
C MET A 79 16.49 -11.90 -1.97
N CYS A 80 15.15 -11.96 -1.94
CA CYS A 80 14.30 -11.22 -2.87
C CYS A 80 14.49 -9.70 -2.71
N GLY A 81 14.55 -9.21 -1.46
CA GLY A 81 14.83 -7.81 -1.15
C GLY A 81 16.18 -7.33 -1.69
N LEU A 82 17.25 -8.06 -1.36
CA LEU A 82 18.61 -7.77 -1.84
C LEU A 82 18.67 -7.72 -3.37
N ASN A 83 18.07 -8.71 -4.05
CA ASN A 83 18.03 -8.75 -5.51
C ASN A 83 17.33 -7.52 -6.11
N ALA A 84 16.15 -7.15 -5.59
CA ALA A 84 15.41 -5.98 -6.07
C ALA A 84 16.19 -4.67 -5.84
N GLN A 85 16.84 -4.54 -4.68
CA GLN A 85 17.67 -3.39 -4.35
C GLN A 85 18.93 -3.29 -5.23
N ALA A 86 19.58 -4.41 -5.55
CA ALA A 86 20.72 -4.44 -6.46
C ALA A 86 20.33 -4.06 -7.90
N ILE A 87 19.23 -4.62 -8.42
CA ILE A 87 18.71 -4.31 -9.77
C ILE A 87 18.36 -2.83 -9.88
N PHE A 88 17.66 -2.30 -8.88
CA PHE A 88 17.34 -0.88 -8.83
C PHE A 88 18.61 -0.02 -8.79
N ALA A 89 19.57 -0.35 -7.93
CA ALA A 89 20.77 0.45 -7.76
C ALA A 89 21.60 0.49 -9.05
N ASP A 90 21.74 -0.67 -9.72
CA ASP A 90 22.42 -0.79 -11.01
C ASP A 90 21.71 0.06 -12.07
N TYR A 91 20.39 -0.07 -12.22
CA TYR A 91 19.63 0.66 -13.25
C TYR A 91 19.81 2.17 -13.21
N PHE A 92 19.84 2.75 -12.01
CA PHE A 92 19.93 4.20 -11.89
C PHE A 92 21.36 4.73 -11.83
N SER A 93 22.33 4.00 -11.25
CA SER A 93 23.66 4.55 -11.02
C SER A 93 24.77 3.92 -11.87
N ASN A 94 24.51 2.81 -12.56
CA ASN A 94 25.45 2.21 -13.50
C ASN A 94 25.17 2.70 -14.94
N PRO A 95 26.08 3.45 -15.59
CA PRO A 95 25.88 3.91 -16.97
C PRO A 95 25.83 2.75 -17.97
N ASP A 96 26.42 1.60 -17.62
CA ASP A 96 26.43 0.38 -18.43
C ASP A 96 25.42 -0.66 -17.91
N THR A 97 24.38 -0.20 -17.20
CA THR A 97 23.31 -1.08 -16.71
C THR A 97 22.79 -1.97 -17.83
N LYS A 98 22.68 -3.26 -17.52
CA LYS A 98 22.04 -4.25 -18.42
C LYS A 98 20.53 -4.34 -18.22
N TYR A 99 20.02 -3.74 -17.14
CA TYR A 99 18.61 -3.83 -16.78
C TYR A 99 17.80 -2.75 -17.50
N SER A 100 16.61 -3.14 -17.91
CA SER A 100 15.53 -2.26 -18.38
C SER A 100 14.66 -1.78 -17.21
N ILE A 101 13.89 -0.71 -17.42
CA ILE A 101 12.93 -0.23 -16.41
C ILE A 101 11.86 -1.30 -16.09
N GLN A 102 11.52 -2.15 -17.06
CA GLN A 102 10.59 -3.25 -16.87
C GLN A 102 11.14 -4.33 -15.93
N GLU A 103 12.44 -4.62 -15.99
CA GLU A 103 13.10 -5.54 -15.07
C GLU A 103 13.15 -4.97 -13.64
N VAL A 104 13.42 -3.67 -13.49
CA VAL A 104 13.36 -2.99 -12.18
C VAL A 104 11.97 -3.12 -11.57
N ILE A 105 10.92 -2.76 -12.33
CA ILE A 105 9.53 -2.84 -11.86
C ILE A 105 9.14 -4.28 -11.54
N SER A 106 9.57 -5.25 -12.34
CA SER A 106 9.29 -6.66 -12.10
C SER A 106 9.95 -7.18 -10.82
N ALA A 107 11.17 -6.74 -10.54
CA ALA A 107 11.85 -7.10 -9.30
C ALA A 107 11.16 -6.50 -8.06
N MET A 108 10.67 -5.26 -8.16
CA MET A 108 10.00 -4.57 -7.06
C MET A 108 8.57 -5.03 -6.80
N HIS A 109 7.80 -5.30 -7.85
CA HIS A 109 6.34 -5.47 -7.76
C HIS A 109 5.82 -6.78 -8.33
N GLY A 110 6.67 -7.56 -8.98
CA GLY A 110 6.32 -8.82 -9.62
C GLY A 110 6.21 -8.71 -11.14
N PRO A 111 6.46 -9.83 -11.85
CA PRO A 111 6.40 -9.89 -13.31
C PRO A 111 4.98 -9.57 -13.80
N GLY A 112 4.89 -8.87 -14.93
CA GLY A 112 3.62 -8.51 -15.55
C GLY A 112 2.92 -7.28 -14.94
N THR A 113 3.51 -6.62 -13.94
CA THR A 113 2.96 -5.38 -13.35
C THR A 113 2.68 -4.31 -14.41
N LEU A 114 3.60 -4.07 -15.35
CA LEU A 114 3.37 -3.09 -16.42
C LEU A 114 2.20 -3.51 -17.32
N ASN A 115 2.12 -4.78 -17.73
CA ASN A 115 1.00 -5.27 -18.53
C ASN A 115 -0.34 -5.06 -17.82
N LEU A 116 -0.40 -5.32 -16.51
CA LEU A 116 -1.59 -5.07 -15.70
C LEU A 116 -1.98 -3.59 -15.74
N VAL A 117 -1.02 -2.69 -15.54
CA VAL A 117 -1.23 -1.24 -15.57
C VAL A 117 -1.72 -0.78 -16.95
N GLU A 118 -1.13 -1.28 -18.03
CA GLU A 118 -1.56 -0.99 -19.39
C GLU A 118 -3.00 -1.43 -19.63
N GLU A 119 -3.37 -2.63 -19.17
CA GLU A 119 -4.73 -3.15 -19.30
C GLU A 119 -5.76 -2.31 -18.52
N HIS A 120 -5.39 -1.81 -17.33
CA HIS A 120 -6.22 -0.87 -16.57
C HIS A 120 -6.44 0.44 -17.36
N ILE A 121 -5.39 0.99 -17.98
CA ILE A 121 -5.48 2.23 -18.76
C ILE A 121 -6.32 2.03 -20.03
N LYS A 122 -6.17 0.90 -20.72
CA LYS A 122 -6.97 0.55 -21.91
C LYS A 122 -8.46 0.41 -21.57
N LYS A 123 -8.77 -0.02 -20.34
CA LYS A 123 -10.14 -0.23 -19.83
C LYS A 123 -10.66 0.94 -18.99
N MET A 124 -10.06 2.13 -19.08
CA MET A 124 -10.49 3.30 -18.31
C MET A 124 -11.99 3.54 -18.42
N PRO A 125 -12.71 3.69 -17.28
CA PRO A 125 -14.16 3.78 -17.28
C PRO A 125 -14.64 5.21 -17.58
N PHE A 126 -14.37 5.73 -18.79
CA PHE A 126 -14.68 7.12 -19.18
C PHE A 126 -16.14 7.52 -18.94
N ARG A 127 -17.09 6.59 -19.11
CA ARG A 127 -18.50 6.83 -18.79
C ARG A 127 -18.69 7.12 -17.30
N LYS A 128 -18.08 6.33 -16.42
CA LYS A 128 -18.15 6.53 -14.96
C LYS A 128 -17.45 7.83 -14.55
N GLN A 129 -16.36 8.20 -15.21
CA GLN A 129 -15.71 9.51 -15.02
C GLN A 129 -16.67 10.65 -15.34
N TRP A 130 -17.38 10.59 -16.46
CA TRP A 130 -18.36 11.60 -16.82
C TRP A 130 -19.52 11.66 -15.81
N GLU A 131 -20.07 10.51 -15.42
CA GLU A 131 -21.12 10.43 -14.40
C GLU A 131 -20.67 11.04 -13.05
N ARG A 132 -19.42 10.79 -12.64
CA ARG A 132 -18.80 11.40 -11.45
C ARG A 132 -18.77 12.93 -11.56
N ILE A 133 -18.33 13.48 -12.69
CA ILE A 133 -18.28 14.94 -12.90
C ILE A 133 -19.67 15.56 -12.79
N GLN A 134 -20.66 14.96 -13.44
CA GLN A 134 -22.05 15.45 -13.37
C GLN A 134 -22.60 15.42 -11.95
N LEU A 135 -22.35 14.32 -11.23
CA LEU A 135 -22.79 14.14 -9.85
C LEU A 135 -22.12 15.13 -8.88
N LEU A 136 -20.82 15.34 -9.01
CA LEU A 136 -20.10 16.33 -8.21
C LEU A 136 -20.63 17.75 -8.47
N ASN A 137 -20.92 18.10 -9.73
CA ASN A 137 -21.51 19.40 -10.06
C ASN A 137 -22.91 19.58 -9.44
N PHE A 138 -23.70 18.50 -9.34
CA PHE A 138 -25.00 18.51 -8.68
C PHE A 138 -24.90 18.68 -7.16
N LEU A 139 -23.92 18.03 -6.51
CA LEU A 139 -23.76 18.07 -5.05
C LEU A 139 -23.04 19.33 -4.55
N ARG A 140 -22.12 19.88 -5.36
CA ARG A 140 -21.23 21.00 -5.01
C ARG A 140 -21.94 22.23 -4.40
N PRO A 141 -23.13 22.67 -4.85
CA PRO A 141 -23.81 23.82 -4.25
C PRO A 141 -24.15 23.65 -2.76
N ARG A 142 -24.21 22.40 -2.26
CA ARG A 142 -24.50 22.10 -0.85
C ARG A 142 -23.25 21.94 0.00
N PHE A 143 -22.06 21.85 -0.61
CA PHE A 143 -20.82 21.63 0.11
C PHE A 143 -20.32 22.92 0.76
N VAL A 144 -20.01 22.81 2.04
CA VAL A 144 -19.38 23.85 2.83
C VAL A 144 -17.91 23.51 2.92
N ARG A 145 -17.04 24.51 2.88
CA ARG A 145 -15.61 24.25 3.05
C ARG A 145 -15.33 23.72 4.45
N ASN A 146 -14.53 22.66 4.52
CA ASN A 146 -14.20 21.97 5.77
C ASN A 146 -13.18 22.73 6.63
N ASP A 147 -12.63 23.84 6.13
CA ASP A 147 -11.68 24.72 6.83
C ASP A 147 -12.36 25.84 7.64
N THR A 148 -13.69 25.90 7.64
CA THR A 148 -14.44 26.85 8.48
C THR A 148 -14.43 26.42 9.96
N PRO A 149 -14.40 27.36 10.94
CA PRO A 149 -14.45 27.02 12.36
C PRO A 149 -15.67 26.19 12.76
N GLU A 150 -16.82 26.44 12.13
CA GLU A 150 -18.06 25.70 12.36
C GLU A 150 -17.94 24.25 11.89
N ALA A 151 -17.51 24.01 10.64
CA ALA A 151 -17.31 22.66 10.12
C ALA A 151 -16.26 21.90 10.93
N ARG A 152 -15.15 22.55 11.27
CA ARG A 152 -14.07 21.94 12.07
C ARG A 152 -14.57 21.53 13.46
N GLY A 153 -15.29 22.41 14.16
CA GLY A 153 -15.87 22.09 15.47
C GLY A 153 -16.89 20.95 15.42
N MET A 154 -17.61 20.78 14.31
CA MET A 154 -18.49 19.62 14.11
C MET A 154 -17.71 18.32 13.88
N ILE A 155 -16.65 18.36 13.07
CA ILE A 155 -15.78 17.20 12.84
C ILE A 155 -15.12 16.77 14.15
N GLU A 156 -14.53 17.70 14.90
CA GLU A 156 -13.86 17.44 16.18
C GLU A 156 -14.80 16.78 17.21
N LYS A 157 -16.07 17.20 17.27
CA LYS A 157 -17.09 16.55 18.13
C LYS A 157 -17.42 15.12 17.71
N MET A 158 -17.26 14.77 16.43
CA MET A 158 -17.54 13.44 15.90
C MET A 158 -16.37 12.46 16.11
N ILE A 159 -15.12 12.96 16.19
CA ILE A 159 -13.89 12.15 16.28
C ILE A 159 -13.96 11.05 17.35
N PRO A 160 -14.41 11.30 18.61
CA PRO A 160 -14.45 10.25 19.62
C PRO A 160 -15.34 9.07 19.23
N LYS A 161 -16.53 9.35 18.66
CA LYS A 161 -17.45 8.32 18.17
C LYS A 161 -16.90 7.60 16.95
N PHE A 162 -16.30 8.34 16.01
CA PHE A 162 -15.65 7.79 14.83
C PHE A 162 -14.52 6.83 15.21
N LYS A 163 -13.58 7.27 16.07
CA LYS A 163 -12.47 6.45 16.58
C LYS A 163 -12.98 5.13 17.18
N LYS A 164 -13.96 5.22 18.09
CA LYS A 164 -14.56 4.04 18.72
C LYS A 164 -15.15 3.06 17.69
N ASN A 165 -15.86 3.59 16.69
CA ASN A 165 -16.45 2.75 15.64
C ASN A 165 -15.37 2.05 14.81
N VAL A 166 -14.33 2.78 14.37
CA VAL A 166 -13.26 2.19 13.56
C VAL A 166 -12.48 1.13 14.34
N LEU A 167 -12.21 1.36 15.63
CA LEU A 167 -11.61 0.36 16.52
C LEU A 167 -12.46 -0.91 16.60
N ASN A 168 -13.76 -0.76 16.85
CA ASN A 168 -14.66 -1.91 16.94
C ASN A 168 -14.69 -2.69 15.64
N LEU A 169 -14.85 -2.01 14.50
CA LEU A 169 -14.84 -2.65 13.18
C LEU A 169 -13.53 -3.39 12.93
N GLY A 170 -12.40 -2.76 13.24
CA GLY A 170 -11.10 -3.37 13.07
C GLY A 170 -10.91 -4.63 13.92
N VAL A 171 -11.34 -4.61 15.18
CA VAL A 171 -11.25 -5.78 16.08
C VAL A 171 -12.21 -6.90 15.64
N GLU A 172 -13.46 -6.56 15.33
CA GLU A 172 -14.48 -7.53 14.92
C GLU A 172 -14.11 -8.28 13.64
N ASN A 173 -13.46 -7.60 12.68
CA ASN A 173 -13.06 -8.17 11.40
C ASN A 173 -11.62 -8.74 11.38
N GLY A 174 -10.90 -8.70 12.50
CA GLY A 174 -9.52 -9.19 12.57
C GLY A 174 -8.51 -8.32 11.79
N PHE A 175 -8.81 -7.03 11.57
CA PHE A 175 -7.91 -6.10 10.91
C PHE A 175 -6.89 -5.49 11.88
N ILE A 176 -7.16 -5.50 13.19
CA ILE A 176 -6.25 -5.06 14.25
C ILE A 176 -6.36 -6.00 15.46
N PRO A 177 -5.34 -6.06 16.33
CA PRO A 177 -5.39 -6.89 17.54
C PRO A 177 -6.51 -6.49 18.52
N LYS A 178 -7.05 -7.46 19.27
CA LYS A 178 -8.17 -7.27 20.24
C LYS A 178 -7.92 -6.18 21.30
N LYS A 179 -6.66 -5.91 21.67
CA LYS A 179 -6.27 -4.92 22.71
C LYS A 179 -5.57 -3.68 22.12
N TYR A 180 -5.80 -3.39 20.85
CA TYR A 180 -5.18 -2.26 20.16
C TYR A 180 -5.90 -0.93 20.46
N ASP A 181 -5.12 0.14 20.56
CA ASP A 181 -5.59 1.53 20.54
C ASP A 181 -4.58 2.41 19.80
N PHE A 182 -5.01 3.58 19.33
CA PHE A 182 -4.19 4.52 18.55
C PHE A 182 -4.53 5.98 18.85
N GLU A 183 -3.61 6.90 18.56
CA GLU A 183 -3.91 8.33 18.60
C GLU A 183 -4.60 8.76 17.29
N LEU A 184 -5.74 9.44 17.36
CA LEU A 184 -6.38 10.04 16.18
C LEU A 184 -6.22 11.55 16.24
N ILE A 185 -5.62 12.15 15.22
CA ILE A 185 -5.56 13.60 15.06
C ILE A 185 -6.22 14.05 13.76
N LEU A 186 -6.86 15.22 13.81
CA LEU A 186 -7.34 15.92 12.63
C LEU A 186 -6.26 16.88 12.15
N LEU A 187 -5.81 16.72 10.92
CA LEU A 187 -4.80 17.57 10.32
C LEU A 187 -5.26 19.04 10.25
N PRO A 188 -4.33 20.01 10.29
CA PRO A 188 -4.66 21.40 10.04
C PRO A 188 -5.21 21.55 8.60
N PRO A 189 -6.07 22.55 8.35
CA PRO A 189 -6.74 22.69 7.05
C PRO A 189 -5.87 23.45 6.01
N TYR A 190 -4.57 23.54 6.27
CA TYR A 190 -3.60 24.24 5.44
C TYR A 190 -2.34 23.38 5.30
N GLY A 191 -1.85 23.19 4.07
CA GLY A 191 -0.67 22.38 3.75
C GLY A 191 -0.98 21.10 2.96
N GLU A 192 -0.01 20.17 2.90
CA GLU A 192 -0.23 18.83 2.36
C GLU A 192 -1.10 18.02 3.32
N GLU A 193 -2.41 18.07 3.10
CA GLU A 193 -3.44 17.40 3.90
C GLU A 193 -3.73 15.97 3.41
N ARG A 194 -2.71 15.12 3.28
CA ARG A 194 -2.93 13.69 2.98
C ARG A 194 -3.07 12.91 4.28
N SER A 195 -4.15 12.16 4.41
CA SER A 195 -4.32 11.23 5.52
C SER A 195 -3.22 10.18 5.50
N ASN A 196 -2.75 9.80 6.68
CA ASN A 196 -1.64 8.85 6.82
C ASN A 196 -1.69 8.17 8.19
N PHE A 197 -1.28 6.91 8.26
CA PHE A 197 -0.93 6.28 9.52
C PHE A 197 0.57 6.41 9.82
N ARG A 198 0.90 7.18 10.87
CA ARG A 198 2.27 7.29 11.39
C ARG A 198 2.56 6.16 12.35
N ALA A 199 3.21 5.12 11.83
CA ALA A 199 3.54 3.92 12.57
C ALA A 199 4.37 4.19 13.84
N GLU A 200 5.38 5.05 13.78
CA GLU A 200 6.28 5.34 14.90
C GLU A 200 5.59 6.03 16.08
N LEU A 201 4.50 6.74 15.80
CA LEU A 201 3.67 7.43 16.79
C LEU A 201 2.43 6.63 17.15
N ASN A 202 2.17 5.51 16.46
CA ASN A 202 0.91 4.78 16.51
C ASN A 202 -0.31 5.73 16.36
N ARG A 203 -0.26 6.56 15.30
CA ARG A 203 -1.17 7.69 15.11
C ARG A 203 -1.81 7.67 13.73
N LEU A 204 -3.13 7.77 13.68
CA LEU A 204 -3.88 8.08 12.47
C LEU A 204 -4.04 9.60 12.34
N GLU A 205 -3.49 10.15 11.26
CA GLU A 205 -3.68 11.55 10.87
C GLU A 205 -4.73 11.60 9.77
N LEU A 206 -5.88 12.21 10.04
CA LEU A 206 -6.95 12.35 9.05
C LEU A 206 -7.01 13.77 8.50
N SER A 207 -7.14 13.86 7.18
CA SER A 207 -7.39 15.11 6.47
C SER A 207 -8.75 15.68 6.83
N SER A 208 -8.82 17.00 6.93
CA SER A 208 -10.10 17.71 7.09
C SER A 208 -11.01 17.52 5.86
N LYS A 209 -10.43 17.22 4.70
CA LYS A 209 -11.13 17.02 3.43
C LYS A 209 -11.87 15.69 3.34
N SER A 210 -11.56 14.74 4.22
CA SER A 210 -12.20 13.41 4.30
C SER A 210 -13.58 13.46 4.95
N PHE A 211 -13.92 14.60 5.56
CA PHE A 211 -15.20 14.84 6.20
C PHE A 211 -16.00 15.88 5.41
N LEU A 212 -16.90 15.46 4.54
CA LEU A 212 -17.68 16.40 3.73
C LEU A 212 -18.70 17.14 4.61
N CYS A 213 -18.57 18.46 4.74
CA CYS A 213 -19.56 19.29 5.40
C CYS A 213 -20.67 19.68 4.41
N ILE A 214 -21.91 19.34 4.73
CA ILE A 214 -23.06 19.55 3.87
C ILE A 214 -24.02 20.53 4.56
N LYS A 215 -24.41 21.58 3.83
CA LYS A 215 -25.49 22.47 4.20
C LYS A 215 -26.79 22.03 3.53
N ASP A 216 -27.68 21.48 4.35
CA ASP A 216 -29.07 21.28 4.00
C ASP A 216 -29.85 22.57 4.33
N PRO A 217 -31.00 22.85 3.69
CA PRO A 217 -31.71 24.13 3.81
C PRO A 217 -31.93 24.64 5.25
N ALA A 218 -31.95 23.75 6.25
CA ALA A 218 -32.16 24.08 7.66
C ALA A 218 -31.03 23.61 8.61
N LYS A 219 -30.02 22.86 8.15
CA LYS A 219 -28.99 22.29 9.05
C LYS A 219 -27.65 22.03 8.35
N TYR A 220 -26.58 22.12 9.12
CA TYR A 220 -25.27 21.57 8.73
C TYR A 220 -25.16 20.14 9.23
N ARG A 221 -24.50 19.27 8.47
CA ARG A 221 -24.11 17.92 8.90
C ARG A 221 -22.75 17.53 8.32
N ILE A 222 -22.10 16.55 8.96
CA ILE A 222 -20.87 15.96 8.45
C ILE A 222 -21.18 14.60 7.83
N GLN A 223 -20.68 14.37 6.63
CA GLN A 223 -20.70 13.10 5.92
C GLN A 223 -19.30 12.45 6.04
N PRO A 224 -19.13 11.39 6.86
CA PRO A 224 -17.82 10.82 7.17
C PRO A 224 -17.37 9.70 6.22
N ALA A 225 -18.06 9.49 5.10
CA ALA A 225 -17.83 8.30 4.25
C ALA A 225 -16.38 8.19 3.76
N LEU A 226 -15.78 9.31 3.29
CA LEU A 226 -14.38 9.29 2.85
C LEU A 226 -13.42 9.07 4.02
N ALA A 227 -13.71 9.61 5.21
CA ALA A 227 -12.92 9.34 6.41
C ALA A 227 -12.94 7.85 6.80
N TYR A 228 -14.06 7.13 6.60
CA TYR A 228 -14.09 5.68 6.80
C TYR A 228 -13.23 4.93 5.78
N LEU A 229 -13.22 5.35 4.51
CA LEU A 229 -12.35 4.74 3.49
C LEU A 229 -10.87 4.96 3.82
N GLU A 230 -10.50 6.20 4.15
CA GLU A 230 -9.12 6.51 4.51
C GLU A 230 -8.70 5.83 5.81
N ALA A 231 -9.59 5.73 6.81
CA ALA A 231 -9.30 4.93 8.00
C ALA A 231 -9.17 3.44 7.69
N ALA A 232 -9.93 2.92 6.71
CA ALA A 232 -9.78 1.54 6.28
C ALA A 232 -8.42 1.31 5.60
N HIS A 233 -7.99 2.20 4.70
CA HIS A 233 -6.67 2.12 4.06
C HIS A 233 -5.52 2.32 5.05
N GLU A 234 -5.52 3.45 5.76
CA GLU A 234 -4.41 3.89 6.60
C GLU A 234 -4.33 3.12 7.91
N LEU A 235 -5.44 2.99 8.64
CA LEU A 235 -5.42 2.35 9.95
C LEU A 235 -5.67 0.85 9.87
N LEU A 236 -6.75 0.42 9.21
CA LEU A 236 -7.10 -1.01 9.15
C LEU A 236 -6.17 -1.79 8.18
N GLY A 237 -5.63 -1.10 7.18
CA GLY A 237 -4.56 -1.56 6.31
C GLY A 237 -3.19 -1.40 6.96
N HIS A 238 -2.57 -0.23 6.82
CA HIS A 238 -1.20 -0.03 7.30
C HIS A 238 -1.07 -0.16 8.83
N GLY A 239 -1.97 0.42 9.62
CA GLY A 239 -1.93 0.27 11.08
C GLY A 239 -2.07 -1.19 11.54
N GLY A 240 -3.04 -1.91 11.00
CA GLY A 240 -3.23 -3.35 11.23
C GLY A 240 -2.01 -4.17 10.85
N HIS A 241 -1.50 -3.95 9.63
CA HIS A 241 -0.30 -4.63 9.12
C HIS A 241 0.90 -4.37 10.01
N MET A 242 1.10 -3.14 10.49
CA MET A 242 2.14 -2.82 11.46
C MET A 242 1.99 -3.64 12.74
N GLN A 243 0.81 -3.61 13.37
CA GLN A 243 0.62 -4.21 14.69
C GLN A 243 0.79 -5.72 14.66
N PHE A 244 0.24 -6.41 13.67
CA PHE A 244 0.43 -7.85 13.52
C PHE A 244 1.86 -8.22 13.14
N SER A 245 2.61 -7.30 12.53
CA SER A 245 4.02 -7.52 12.20
C SER A 245 4.98 -7.42 13.39
N LEU A 246 4.59 -6.82 14.52
CA LEU A 246 5.49 -6.59 15.68
C LEU A 246 6.01 -7.87 16.36
N GLN A 247 5.43 -9.02 16.05
CA GLN A 247 5.85 -10.33 16.55
C GLN A 247 6.93 -11.01 15.69
N PHE A 248 7.27 -10.43 14.53
CA PHE A 248 8.23 -10.99 13.58
C PHE A 248 9.65 -10.41 13.79
N PRO A 249 10.66 -10.91 13.08
CA PRO A 249 11.96 -10.26 12.98
C PRO A 249 11.84 -8.82 12.45
N SER A 250 12.76 -7.95 12.86
CA SER A 250 12.65 -6.50 12.62
C SER A 250 12.58 -6.10 11.15
N THR A 251 13.13 -6.90 10.24
CA THR A 251 13.07 -6.66 8.79
C THR A 251 11.66 -6.83 8.21
N LEU A 252 10.77 -7.53 8.93
CA LEU A 252 9.38 -7.77 8.55
C LEU A 252 8.41 -6.78 9.21
N HIS A 253 8.87 -5.77 9.95
CA HIS A 253 8.00 -4.76 10.57
C HIS A 253 7.65 -3.62 9.61
N LEU A 254 6.35 -3.25 9.55
CA LEU A 254 5.92 -2.00 8.92
C LEU A 254 6.26 -0.80 9.83
N GLY A 255 6.65 0.35 9.27
CA GLY A 255 6.96 1.55 10.05
C GLY A 255 8.37 1.63 10.66
N SER A 256 9.24 0.69 10.30
CA SER A 256 10.68 0.86 10.37
C SER A 256 11.21 1.27 8.98
N PHE A 257 12.52 1.42 8.82
CA PHE A 257 13.13 1.53 7.48
C PHE A 257 12.79 0.36 6.54
N GLY A 258 12.12 -0.69 7.02
CA GLY A 258 11.48 -1.74 6.21
C GLY A 258 10.55 -1.22 5.09
N ILE A 259 10.10 0.04 5.12
CA ILE A 259 9.39 0.68 3.99
C ILE A 259 10.27 0.87 2.74
N PHE A 260 11.60 0.83 2.89
CA PHE A 260 12.57 0.90 1.78
C PHE A 260 13.03 -0.48 1.32
N HIS A 261 12.44 -1.55 1.83
CA HIS A 261 12.54 -2.86 1.23
C HIS A 261 11.73 -2.89 -0.07
N MET A 262 12.38 -2.60 -1.19
CA MET A 262 11.73 -2.35 -2.47
C MET A 262 10.74 -3.45 -2.92
N ALA A 263 11.00 -4.72 -2.56
CA ALA A 263 10.15 -5.86 -2.95
C ALA A 263 8.93 -6.12 -2.04
N ASN A 264 8.70 -5.37 -0.95
CA ASN A 264 7.53 -5.57 -0.07
C ASN A 264 6.43 -4.50 -0.24
N LYS A 265 6.72 -3.45 -1.02
CA LYS A 265 5.84 -2.28 -1.08
C LYS A 265 4.48 -2.60 -1.67
N CYS A 266 4.40 -3.46 -2.69
CA CYS A 266 3.11 -3.89 -3.23
C CYS A 266 2.33 -4.75 -2.24
N VAL A 267 2.97 -5.54 -1.37
CA VAL A 267 2.25 -6.27 -0.31
C VAL A 267 1.61 -5.28 0.66
N THR A 268 2.39 -4.28 1.09
CA THR A 268 1.95 -3.26 2.05
C THR A 268 0.77 -2.44 1.53
N GLU A 269 0.87 -1.92 0.30
CA GLU A 269 -0.24 -1.18 -0.33
C GLU A 269 -1.40 -2.10 -0.69
N GLY A 270 -1.13 -3.34 -1.11
CA GLY A 270 -2.15 -4.32 -1.44
C GLY A 270 -3.05 -4.68 -0.27
N VAL A 271 -2.47 -4.88 0.93
CA VAL A 271 -3.25 -5.11 2.15
C VAL A 271 -4.10 -3.88 2.47
N ALA A 272 -3.57 -2.68 2.30
CA ALA A 272 -4.34 -1.45 2.54
C ALA A 272 -5.48 -1.26 1.52
N MET A 273 -5.25 -1.53 0.24
CA MET A 273 -6.27 -1.50 -0.81
C MET A 273 -7.37 -2.54 -0.56
N ASP A 274 -7.03 -3.74 -0.11
CA ASP A 274 -8.01 -4.78 0.26
C ASP A 274 -8.93 -4.31 1.40
N ARG A 275 -8.39 -3.56 2.38
CA ARG A 275 -9.17 -2.97 3.47
C ARG A 275 -10.00 -1.79 3.00
N GLU A 276 -9.49 -0.98 2.09
CA GLU A 276 -10.26 0.10 1.46
C GLU A 276 -11.44 -0.44 0.65
N ASN A 277 -11.23 -1.50 -0.12
CA ASN A 277 -12.27 -2.19 -0.87
C ASN A 277 -13.35 -2.75 0.08
N TRP A 278 -12.95 -3.34 1.21
CA TRP A 278 -13.90 -3.69 2.27
C TRP A 278 -14.64 -2.46 2.83
N GLY A 279 -13.95 -1.33 2.99
CA GLY A 279 -14.53 -0.06 3.44
C GLY A 279 -15.65 0.45 2.51
N ILE A 280 -15.52 0.21 1.20
CA ILE A 280 -16.57 0.52 0.22
C ILE A 280 -17.82 -0.33 0.47
N GLU A 281 -17.67 -1.64 0.71
CA GLU A 281 -18.78 -2.52 1.01
C GLU A 281 -19.45 -2.15 2.34
N TYR A 282 -18.65 -1.86 3.38
CA TYR A 282 -19.17 -1.36 4.66
C TYR A 282 -20.03 -0.09 4.48
N ILE A 283 -19.58 0.87 3.67
CA ILE A 283 -20.32 2.11 3.41
C ILE A 283 -21.63 1.83 2.68
N LYS A 284 -21.66 0.88 1.73
CA LYS A 284 -22.89 0.46 1.03
C LYS A 284 -23.89 -0.13 2.01
N GLU A 285 -23.45 -1.06 2.85
CA GLU A 285 -24.28 -1.77 3.82
C GLU A 285 -24.78 -0.86 4.95
N ASN A 286 -24.02 0.18 5.29
CA ASN A 286 -24.31 1.06 6.42
C ASN A 286 -24.76 2.46 6.00
N LYS A 287 -25.25 2.63 4.76
CA LYS A 287 -25.71 3.92 4.20
C LYS A 287 -26.60 4.71 5.16
N GLU A 288 -27.59 4.05 5.77
CA GLU A 288 -28.55 4.68 6.69
C GLU A 288 -27.90 5.15 7.99
N LYS A 289 -27.06 4.28 8.59
CA LYS A 289 -26.30 4.59 9.81
C LYS A 289 -25.30 5.73 9.59
N LEU A 290 -24.80 5.88 8.37
CA LEU A 290 -23.90 6.95 7.95
C LEU A 290 -24.64 8.20 7.44
N GLU A 291 -25.97 8.19 7.47
CA GLU A 291 -26.84 9.29 7.02
C GLU A 291 -26.53 9.77 5.58
N LEU A 292 -26.24 8.83 4.68
CA LEU A 292 -25.93 9.13 3.27
C LEU A 292 -27.19 9.16 2.40
N SER A 293 -27.31 10.17 1.54
CA SER A 293 -28.28 10.11 0.43
C SER A 293 -27.81 9.15 -0.66
N ASP A 294 -28.72 8.72 -1.57
CA ASP A 294 -28.33 7.88 -2.72
C ASP A 294 -27.29 8.55 -3.62
N ALA A 295 -27.41 9.86 -3.81
CA ALA A 295 -26.46 10.65 -4.58
C ALA A 295 -25.09 10.71 -3.89
N GLU A 296 -25.04 10.83 -2.57
CA GLU A 296 -23.78 10.81 -1.80
C GLU A 296 -23.11 9.44 -1.84
N LEU A 297 -23.87 8.37 -1.62
CA LEU A 297 -23.35 7.01 -1.73
C LEU A 297 -22.80 6.74 -3.14
N LYS A 298 -23.57 7.08 -4.19
CA LYS A 298 -23.12 6.95 -5.58
C LYS A 298 -21.85 7.76 -5.83
N SER A 299 -21.73 8.96 -5.24
CA SER A 299 -20.54 9.79 -5.40
C SER A 299 -19.30 9.16 -4.78
N VAL A 300 -19.42 8.57 -3.60
CA VAL A 300 -18.30 7.90 -2.92
C VAL A 300 -17.83 6.69 -3.73
N ILE A 301 -18.76 5.85 -4.18
CA ILE A 301 -18.45 4.66 -4.98
C ILE A 301 -17.78 5.05 -6.30
N LEU A 302 -18.38 5.98 -7.07
CA LEU A 302 -17.81 6.42 -8.34
C LEU A 302 -16.45 7.09 -8.16
N ASN A 303 -16.26 7.87 -7.08
CA ASN A 303 -14.97 8.50 -6.80
C ASN A 303 -13.88 7.45 -6.56
N ASN A 304 -14.19 6.37 -5.82
CA ASN A 304 -13.23 5.31 -5.59
C ASN A 304 -12.88 4.53 -6.86
N GLU A 305 -13.89 4.09 -7.61
CA GLU A 305 -13.68 3.34 -8.86
C GLU A 305 -12.87 4.15 -9.89
N VAL A 306 -13.18 5.44 -10.02
CA VAL A 306 -12.47 6.33 -10.95
C VAL A 306 -11.04 6.58 -10.46
N ARG A 307 -10.84 6.88 -9.16
CA ARG A 307 -9.51 7.10 -8.60
C ARG A 307 -8.62 5.88 -8.81
N ASN A 308 -9.11 4.67 -8.50
CA ASN A 308 -8.32 3.44 -8.64
C ASN A 308 -7.92 3.19 -10.10
N ALA A 309 -8.76 3.54 -11.06
CA ALA A 309 -8.41 3.49 -12.48
C ALA A 309 -7.36 4.57 -12.85
N GLU A 310 -7.50 5.79 -12.31
CA GLU A 310 -6.60 6.91 -12.57
C GLU A 310 -5.20 6.74 -11.97
N LEU A 311 -5.05 5.96 -10.89
CA LEU A 311 -3.75 5.65 -10.26
C LEU A 311 -2.75 5.02 -11.24
N ALA A 312 -3.22 4.36 -12.31
CA ALA A 312 -2.36 3.75 -13.32
C ALA A 312 -1.73 4.77 -14.29
N ILE A 313 -2.41 5.90 -14.53
CA ILE A 313 -2.11 6.79 -15.65
C ILE A 313 -0.74 7.45 -15.51
N TYR A 314 -0.53 8.20 -14.43
CA TYR A 314 0.70 8.95 -14.25
C TYR A 314 1.93 8.05 -14.11
N PRO A 315 1.87 6.94 -13.32
CA PRO A 315 2.99 6.02 -13.24
C PRO A 315 3.38 5.41 -14.58
N HIS A 316 2.41 4.94 -15.37
CA HIS A 316 2.68 4.41 -16.70
C HIS A 316 3.30 5.47 -17.62
N TYR A 317 2.79 6.70 -17.60
CA TYR A 317 3.34 7.79 -18.37
C TYR A 317 4.80 8.07 -18.02
N SER A 318 5.13 8.12 -16.73
CA SER A 318 6.51 8.30 -16.26
C SER A 318 7.42 7.17 -16.72
N VAL A 319 6.95 5.92 -16.70
CA VAL A 319 7.71 4.78 -17.22
C VAL A 319 7.96 4.93 -18.72
N LEU A 320 6.94 5.25 -19.53
CA LEU A 320 7.14 5.43 -20.97
C LEU A 320 8.09 6.59 -21.29
N LYS A 321 8.09 7.65 -20.48
CA LYS A 321 9.07 8.74 -20.61
C LYS A 321 10.49 8.32 -20.26
N GLU A 322 10.66 7.52 -19.22
CA GLU A 322 11.97 6.93 -18.91
C GLU A 322 12.48 6.08 -20.09
N ARG A 323 11.59 5.32 -20.73
CA ARG A 323 11.91 4.55 -21.94
C ARG A 323 12.29 5.42 -23.12
N GLU A 324 11.57 6.51 -23.40
CA GLU A 324 11.96 7.46 -24.48
C GLU A 324 13.34 8.07 -24.24
N LEU A 325 13.72 8.29 -22.98
CA LEU A 325 15.02 8.87 -22.63
C LEU A 325 16.18 7.88 -22.76
N LYS A 326 15.95 6.59 -22.47
CA LYS A 326 17.02 5.58 -22.38
C LYS A 326 17.03 4.55 -23.51
N GLU A 327 15.89 4.22 -24.10
CA GLU A 327 15.76 3.19 -25.13
C GLU A 327 15.89 3.82 -26.53
N LYS A 328 16.99 3.50 -27.23
CA LYS A 328 17.25 4.02 -28.58
C LYS A 328 16.12 3.63 -29.54
N GLY A 329 15.46 4.63 -30.11
CA GLY A 329 14.40 4.44 -31.11
C GLY A 329 13.02 4.17 -30.52
N PHE A 330 12.86 4.18 -29.20
CA PHE A 330 11.53 4.11 -28.59
C PHE A 330 10.80 5.44 -28.78
N ASN A 331 9.58 5.37 -29.32
CA ASN A 331 8.67 6.50 -29.46
C ASN A 331 7.38 6.20 -28.70
N MET A 332 7.10 6.97 -27.66
CA MET A 332 5.94 6.75 -26.80
C MET A 332 4.63 6.93 -27.54
N GLN A 333 4.54 7.91 -28.44
CA GLN A 333 3.32 8.19 -29.18
C GLN A 333 2.96 7.05 -30.12
N GLU A 334 3.94 6.53 -30.87
CA GLU A 334 3.78 5.38 -31.75
C GLU A 334 3.42 4.13 -30.94
N TYR A 335 4.16 3.87 -29.86
CA TYR A 335 3.90 2.75 -28.96
C TYR A 335 2.45 2.75 -28.43
N LEU A 336 1.98 3.88 -27.88
CA LEU A 336 0.62 4.00 -27.36
C LEU A 336 -0.45 3.83 -28.45
N LYS A 337 -0.19 4.36 -29.65
CA LYS A 337 -1.12 4.24 -30.79
C LYS A 337 -1.21 2.79 -31.29
N GLU A 338 -0.08 2.12 -31.44
CA GLU A 338 0.00 0.73 -31.94
C GLU A 338 -0.55 -0.29 -30.94
N ASN A 339 -0.41 -0.02 -29.64
CA ASN A 339 -0.91 -0.90 -28.58
C ASN A 339 -2.36 -0.60 -28.15
N GLY A 340 -3.09 0.18 -28.95
CA GLY A 340 -4.54 0.35 -28.79
C GLY A 340 -4.96 1.19 -27.58
N PHE A 341 -4.10 2.10 -27.11
CA PHE A 341 -4.49 3.02 -26.04
C PHE A 341 -5.52 4.05 -26.55
N PRO A 342 -6.43 4.53 -25.68
CA PRO A 342 -7.41 5.56 -26.06
C PRO A 342 -6.74 6.81 -26.64
N TYR A 343 -7.36 7.40 -27.68
CA TYR A 343 -6.86 8.57 -28.42
C TYR A 343 -6.28 9.68 -27.52
N PHE A 344 -6.94 9.95 -26.40
CA PHE A 344 -6.54 10.98 -25.45
C PHE A 344 -5.11 10.79 -24.91
N PHE A 345 -4.62 9.56 -24.76
CA PHE A 345 -3.30 9.28 -24.20
C PHE A 345 -2.15 9.53 -25.18
N TRP A 346 -2.39 9.36 -26.48
CA TRP A 346 -1.35 9.49 -27.53
C TRP A 346 -1.51 10.73 -28.42
N LYS A 347 -2.61 11.48 -28.30
CA LYS A 347 -2.79 12.72 -29.09
C LYS A 347 -1.77 13.80 -28.76
N ASP A 348 -1.31 13.88 -27.51
CA ASP A 348 -0.32 14.86 -27.06
C ASP A 348 0.58 14.25 -25.98
N THR A 349 1.73 13.74 -26.40
CA THR A 349 2.73 13.14 -25.52
C THR A 349 3.80 14.10 -25.05
N ARG A 350 3.67 15.40 -25.33
CA ARG A 350 4.65 16.41 -24.91
C ARG A 350 4.54 16.75 -23.43
N TRP A 351 3.47 16.32 -22.78
CA TRP A 351 3.25 16.55 -21.36
C TRP A 351 4.30 15.83 -20.53
N GLN A 352 4.96 16.56 -19.63
CA GLN A 352 5.82 15.97 -18.62
C GLN A 352 4.94 15.34 -17.53
N PRO A 353 5.28 14.15 -17.02
CA PRO A 353 4.53 13.53 -15.96
C PRO A 353 4.57 14.40 -14.70
N ALA A 354 3.46 14.44 -13.97
CA ALA A 354 3.36 15.20 -12.72
C ALA A 354 4.16 14.58 -11.56
N ILE A 355 4.71 13.38 -11.77
CA ILE A 355 5.45 12.59 -10.78
C ILE A 355 6.78 12.11 -11.36
N SER A 356 7.79 11.99 -10.51
CA SER A 356 9.09 11.42 -10.87
C SER A 356 8.98 9.92 -11.18
N ILE A 357 9.95 9.34 -11.90
CA ILE A 357 10.01 7.89 -12.12
C ILE A 357 10.07 7.10 -10.80
N MET A 358 10.71 7.66 -9.79
CA MET A 358 10.76 7.09 -8.44
C MET A 358 9.39 7.02 -7.78
N GLN A 359 8.67 8.14 -7.80
CA GLN A 359 7.31 8.16 -7.29
C GLN A 359 6.40 7.25 -8.12
N ALA A 360 6.55 7.24 -9.45
CA ALA A 360 5.80 6.35 -10.33
C ALA A 360 5.95 4.87 -9.93
N MET A 361 7.17 4.37 -9.73
CA MET A 361 7.37 2.99 -9.29
C MET A 361 6.68 2.72 -7.95
N PHE A 362 6.74 3.64 -6.99
CA PHE A 362 6.02 3.49 -5.73
C PHE A 362 4.50 3.45 -5.89
N GLU A 363 3.93 4.27 -6.78
CA GLU A 363 2.50 4.28 -7.06
C GLU A 363 2.05 3.00 -7.81
N LEU A 364 2.94 2.32 -8.55
CA LEU A 364 2.63 1.01 -9.14
C LEU A 364 2.37 -0.07 -8.10
N ALA A 365 2.87 0.11 -6.87
CA ALA A 365 2.65 -0.82 -5.77
C ALA A 365 1.17 -0.99 -5.41
N TYR A 366 0.34 0.05 -5.57
CA TYR A 366 -1.11 -0.03 -5.33
C TYR A 366 -1.78 -1.05 -6.26
N ILE A 367 -1.47 -0.97 -7.57
CA ILE A 367 -2.10 -1.81 -8.60
C ILE A 367 -1.58 -3.25 -8.51
N ALA A 368 -0.26 -3.41 -8.40
CA ALA A 368 0.34 -4.74 -8.24
C ALA A 368 -0.09 -5.40 -6.93
N GLY A 369 -0.23 -4.61 -5.86
CA GLY A 369 -0.62 -5.06 -4.54
C GLY A 369 -2.05 -5.56 -4.46
N ASP A 370 -3.00 -4.79 -5.01
CA ASP A 370 -4.42 -5.18 -5.06
C ASP A 370 -4.59 -6.53 -5.78
N GLU A 371 -3.95 -6.68 -6.95
CA GLU A 371 -3.96 -7.93 -7.70
C GLU A 371 -3.28 -9.10 -6.95
N LEU A 372 -2.16 -8.83 -6.25
CA LEU A 372 -1.45 -9.83 -5.46
C LEU A 372 -2.33 -10.35 -4.33
N VAL A 373 -2.95 -9.46 -3.53
CA VAL A 373 -3.80 -9.87 -2.40
C VAL A 373 -5.04 -10.60 -2.90
N ARG A 374 -5.65 -10.16 -4.01
CA ARG A 374 -6.77 -10.86 -4.65
C ARG A 374 -6.41 -12.31 -5.00
N LYS A 375 -5.25 -12.53 -5.64
CA LYS A 375 -4.75 -13.88 -5.96
C LYS A 375 -4.44 -14.71 -4.73
N VAL A 376 -3.94 -14.10 -3.65
CA VAL A 376 -3.71 -14.80 -2.39
C VAL A 376 -5.03 -15.26 -1.78
N ARG A 377 -6.07 -14.41 -1.78
CA ARG A 377 -7.42 -14.81 -1.32
C ARG A 377 -7.98 -15.97 -2.15
N GLU A 378 -7.85 -15.92 -3.47
CA GLU A 378 -8.24 -17.03 -4.35
C GLU A 378 -7.48 -18.32 -4.01
N ARG A 379 -6.17 -18.24 -3.76
CA ARG A 379 -5.36 -19.39 -3.35
C ARG A 379 -5.79 -19.94 -1.99
N ILE A 380 -6.15 -19.09 -1.03
CA ILE A 380 -6.70 -19.54 0.27
C ILE A 380 -8.00 -20.32 0.05
N GLU A 381 -8.91 -19.80 -0.77
CA GLU A 381 -10.16 -20.52 -1.06
C GLU A 381 -9.92 -21.86 -1.76
N GLN A 382 -8.96 -21.93 -2.69
CA GLN A 382 -8.57 -23.17 -3.37
C GLN A 382 -7.95 -24.21 -2.42
N GLU A 383 -7.12 -23.77 -1.46
CA GLU A 383 -6.40 -24.65 -0.54
C GLU A 383 -7.27 -25.12 0.64
N PHE A 384 -8.16 -24.27 1.16
CA PHE A 384 -8.92 -24.55 2.38
C PHE A 384 -10.43 -24.67 2.19
N GLY A 385 -10.96 -24.26 1.03
CA GLY A 385 -12.39 -24.30 0.69
C GLY A 385 -13.18 -23.08 1.17
N ALA A 386 -14.32 -22.82 0.50
CA ALA A 386 -15.19 -21.67 0.77
C ALA A 386 -15.78 -21.66 2.20
N GLU A 387 -16.07 -22.84 2.76
CA GLU A 387 -16.59 -22.95 4.13
C GLU A 387 -15.56 -22.49 5.16
N PHE A 388 -14.30 -22.89 5.01
CA PHE A 388 -13.21 -22.41 5.86
C PHE A 388 -13.08 -20.89 5.78
N VAL A 389 -13.13 -20.34 4.56
CA VAL A 389 -13.04 -18.90 4.31
C VAL A 389 -14.18 -18.14 5.00
N ALA A 390 -15.42 -18.64 4.91
CA ALA A 390 -16.57 -18.01 5.56
C ALA A 390 -16.45 -18.01 7.11
N LEU A 391 -15.95 -19.09 7.71
CA LEU A 391 -15.85 -19.24 9.17
C LEU A 391 -14.60 -18.56 9.78
N ASN A 392 -13.61 -18.22 8.96
CA ASN A 392 -12.29 -17.77 9.43
C ASN A 392 -11.83 -16.44 8.86
N GLN A 393 -12.74 -15.57 8.40
CA GLN A 393 -12.41 -14.25 7.87
C GLN A 393 -11.44 -13.45 8.76
N ALA A 394 -11.70 -13.34 10.06
CA ALA A 394 -10.83 -12.60 10.97
C ALA A 394 -9.40 -13.17 11.04
N PHE A 395 -9.26 -14.50 11.06
CA PHE A 395 -7.95 -15.16 11.08
C PHE A 395 -7.23 -15.03 9.74
N ILE A 396 -7.96 -15.06 8.62
CA ILE A 396 -7.42 -14.79 7.28
C ILE A 396 -6.92 -13.34 7.19
N ASN A 397 -7.68 -12.39 7.72
CA ASN A 397 -7.32 -10.98 7.69
C ASN A 397 -6.08 -10.68 8.54
N GLU A 398 -5.94 -11.36 9.67
CA GLU A 398 -4.71 -11.34 10.49
C GLU A 398 -3.52 -11.94 9.73
N ALA A 399 -3.70 -13.08 9.06
CA ALA A 399 -2.64 -13.73 8.27
C ALA A 399 -2.15 -12.83 7.12
N LEU A 400 -3.07 -12.20 6.39
CA LEU A 400 -2.75 -11.25 5.31
C LEU A 400 -1.99 -10.02 5.84
N ALA A 401 -2.30 -9.58 7.05
CA ALA A 401 -1.66 -8.42 7.68
C ALA A 401 -0.41 -8.78 8.51
N SER A 402 0.08 -10.02 8.46
CA SER A 402 1.20 -10.46 9.31
C SER A 402 2.54 -10.43 8.56
N GLY A 403 3.41 -9.49 8.91
CA GLY A 403 4.77 -9.37 8.34
C GLY A 403 4.81 -8.67 6.97
N CYS A 404 5.84 -7.85 6.75
CA CYS A 404 6.08 -7.14 5.49
C CYS A 404 6.94 -7.96 4.53
N TRP A 405 6.36 -9.05 4.05
CA TRP A 405 7.03 -10.01 3.17
C TRP A 405 7.32 -9.45 1.77
N ALA A 406 8.33 -10.00 1.11
CA ALA A 406 8.57 -9.74 -0.30
C ALA A 406 7.43 -10.37 -1.11
N TRP A 407 7.02 -9.73 -2.21
CA TRP A 407 5.86 -10.15 -3.01
C TRP A 407 5.95 -11.61 -3.48
N GLU A 408 7.15 -12.11 -3.76
CA GLU A 408 7.39 -13.48 -4.20
C GLU A 408 7.17 -14.52 -3.08
N VAL A 409 7.35 -14.11 -1.83
CA VAL A 409 7.28 -14.97 -0.64
C VAL A 409 5.90 -14.87 0.03
N TYR A 410 5.27 -13.72 -0.08
CA TYR A 410 4.01 -13.39 0.60
C TYR A 410 2.90 -14.45 0.42
N PRO A 411 2.59 -14.95 -0.80
CA PRO A 411 1.57 -15.97 -0.97
C PRO A 411 1.87 -17.26 -0.19
N ASP A 412 3.12 -17.71 -0.18
CA ASP A 412 3.52 -18.93 0.54
C ASP A 412 3.48 -18.74 2.05
N PHE A 413 3.90 -17.56 2.52
CA PHE A 413 3.81 -17.21 3.92
C PHE A 413 2.37 -17.24 4.43
N VAL A 414 1.42 -16.63 3.71
CA VAL A 414 0.01 -16.59 4.15
C VAL A 414 -0.57 -18.00 4.28
N ILE A 415 -0.29 -18.89 3.32
CA ILE A 415 -0.71 -20.29 3.39
C ILE A 415 -0.02 -21.02 4.56
N TRP A 416 1.28 -20.79 4.76
CA TRP A 416 2.01 -21.36 5.88
C TRP A 416 1.44 -20.89 7.22
N TYR A 417 1.14 -19.61 7.37
CA TYR A 417 0.56 -19.02 8.58
C TYR A 417 -0.76 -19.70 8.92
N LEU A 418 -1.68 -19.82 7.95
CA LEU A 418 -2.99 -20.45 8.14
C LEU A 418 -2.91 -21.95 8.49
N LYS A 419 -1.83 -22.65 8.07
CA LYS A 419 -1.60 -24.07 8.38
C LYS A 419 -0.98 -24.29 9.77
N ASN A 420 -0.15 -23.35 10.24
CA ASN A 420 0.75 -23.59 11.37
C ASN A 420 0.44 -22.75 12.62
N VAL A 421 -0.27 -21.64 12.47
CA VAL A 421 -0.65 -20.76 13.58
C VAL A 421 -2.04 -21.17 14.06
N LYS A 422 -2.20 -21.35 15.38
CA LYS A 422 -3.50 -21.70 15.96
C LYS A 422 -4.34 -20.44 16.16
N LYS A 423 -5.64 -20.57 15.88
CA LYS A 423 -6.64 -19.56 16.19
C LYS A 423 -6.80 -19.45 17.72
N GLU A 424 -6.55 -18.26 18.28
CA GLU A 424 -6.71 -17.95 19.72
C GLU A 424 -8.09 -17.39 20.11
#